data_AF-A0A521S298-F1
#
_entry.id   AF-A0A521S298-F1
#
_cell.length_a   1.000
_cell.length_b   1.000
_cell.length_c   1.000
_cell.angle_alpha   90.00
_cell.angle_beta   90.00
_cell.angle_gamma   90.00
#
_symmetry.space_group_name_H-M   'P 1'
#
loop_
_entity.id
_entity.type
_entity.pdbx_description
1 polymer ?
#
loop_
_entity_poly.entity_id
_entity_poly.type
_entity_poly.pdbx_seq_one_letter_code
_entity_poly.pdbx_strand_id
1 'polypeptide(L)'
;MAIGDEARRTGAEARAGARGDRAPIEPDLTPALPDRLVAARERKGVDLFRAERDTKIRARYLAALERGDYRELPGAVYTKGFLRNYAIYLELDPEDVLRQWRRERGDQVPTEPVVVAPKAILETPRPLTFSPSVVAAAMMTVAVVLFGLYLASQLMRFAKPPTLEIVRPASAVVEAPESATTYRLEGTATAGATVTVALGPSQPPTYRVTALSDGTWSVAVDVRRGQNQFYIDALDPETGRHADEVKQLIINVPYLVIQAPTLTVTQPQDGTTFENGAIPVEGMTTNASTVVVRATWLGPPDGSTPPTPVPTAAPVPTVTPVPDPSASAPPEEPDGLTVQVGADGSFATPLELTEGRWSITITATSQEGKTASLTRTVTVAYKGVNLVVTVQGGNAWLKVWVDGVVDPRLTQAGKTLRSGETIVFTGTTSVEVRTGSSGVTRYTLNGVSLGALGAPGIPETWLFQPPAPPQLTQRR
;
A
#
# COMPACT_ATOMS: atom_id res chain seq x y z
N MET A 1 -120.32 -0.03 10.67
CA MET A 1 -119.16 0.89 10.60
C MET A 1 -118.99 1.24 9.11
N ALA A 2 -119.48 2.35 8.55
CA ALA A 2 -119.71 3.73 9.05
C ALA A 2 -118.37 4.50 9.18
N ILE A 3 -118.10 5.69 8.60
CA ILE A 3 -118.78 6.63 7.64
C ILE A 3 -117.63 7.36 6.86
N GLY A 4 -117.72 7.96 5.65
CA GLY A 4 -118.78 8.15 4.64
C GLY A 4 -118.36 7.62 3.24
N ASP A 5 -118.71 8.19 2.07
CA ASP A 5 -119.34 9.48 1.67
C ASP A 5 -118.49 10.77 1.85
N GLU A 6 -118.45 11.73 0.90
CA GLU A 6 -119.10 11.82 -0.44
C GLU A 6 -118.35 12.82 -1.37
N ALA A 7 -118.40 12.63 -2.70
CA ALA A 7 -118.69 13.69 -3.70
C ALA A 7 -118.86 13.11 -5.12
N ARG A 8 -119.94 13.46 -5.83
CA ARG A 8 -120.32 12.93 -7.16
C ARG A 8 -119.97 13.87 -8.32
N ARG A 9 -119.83 13.29 -9.54
CA ARG A 9 -120.62 13.57 -10.79
C ARG A 9 -119.97 12.80 -11.97
N THR A 10 -120.55 11.88 -12.76
CA THR A 10 -121.90 11.46 -13.26
C THR A 10 -122.05 11.71 -14.77
N GLY A 11 -122.48 10.70 -15.54
CA GLY A 11 -122.67 10.70 -17.01
C GLY A 11 -121.77 9.65 -17.70
N ALA A 12 -122.22 8.51 -18.28
CA ALA A 12 -123.54 8.03 -18.74
C ALA A 12 -124.09 8.75 -20.00
N GLU A 13 -124.59 8.09 -21.06
CA GLU A 13 -124.60 6.66 -21.43
C GLU A 13 -124.98 6.43 -22.92
N ALA A 14 -124.93 5.17 -23.39
CA ALA A 14 -125.74 4.53 -24.45
C ALA A 14 -125.64 4.88 -25.98
N ARG A 15 -125.32 3.84 -26.78
CA ARG A 15 -125.96 3.36 -28.07
C ARG A 15 -126.11 4.37 -29.25
N ALA A 16 -125.73 4.09 -30.52
CA ALA A 16 -126.10 2.95 -31.37
C ALA A 16 -125.51 3.05 -32.81
N GLY A 17 -125.45 1.93 -33.56
CA GLY A 17 -125.80 1.92 -35.01
C GLY A 17 -124.71 1.91 -36.11
N ALA A 18 -124.84 0.93 -37.02
CA ALA A 18 -124.55 0.96 -38.47
C ALA A 18 -123.11 1.10 -39.05
N ARG A 19 -122.72 0.04 -39.78
CA ARG A 19 -122.01 0.00 -41.09
C ARG A 19 -121.00 1.10 -41.44
N GLY A 20 -119.74 0.87 -41.06
CA GLY A 20 -118.50 1.49 -41.51
C GLY A 20 -117.34 0.77 -40.81
N ASP A 21 -116.07 0.83 -41.22
CA ASP A 21 -115.46 1.38 -42.43
C ASP A 21 -114.19 0.52 -42.72
N ARG A 22 -113.32 0.89 -43.67
CA ARG A 22 -111.95 0.37 -43.70
C ARG A 22 -111.23 0.78 -42.41
N ALA A 23 -110.94 -0.19 -41.54
CA ALA A 23 -110.00 0.00 -40.45
C ALA A 23 -108.66 0.50 -41.03
N PRO A 24 -108.18 1.71 -40.68
CA PRO A 24 -106.90 2.20 -41.17
C PRO A 24 -105.77 1.29 -40.69
N ILE A 25 -104.73 1.17 -41.49
CA ILE A 25 -103.46 0.61 -41.03
C ILE A 25 -102.94 1.57 -39.96
N GLU A 26 -102.88 1.14 -38.70
CA GLU A 26 -102.17 1.89 -37.66
C GLU A 26 -100.71 2.07 -38.11
N PRO A 27 -100.21 3.30 -38.24
CA PRO A 27 -98.83 3.51 -38.63
C PRO A 27 -97.90 2.95 -37.53
N ASP A 28 -96.89 2.19 -37.94
CA ASP A 28 -95.85 1.65 -37.06
C ASP A 28 -95.18 2.82 -36.31
N LEU A 29 -95.57 2.99 -35.04
CA LEU A 29 -95.08 4.04 -34.14
C LEU A 29 -93.67 3.75 -33.60
N THR A 30 -92.81 3.11 -34.40
CA THR A 30 -91.37 3.09 -34.12
C THR A 30 -90.78 4.49 -34.35
N PRO A 31 -90.22 5.15 -33.31
CA PRO A 31 -89.60 6.46 -33.49
C PRO A 31 -88.41 6.38 -34.45
N ALA A 32 -88.19 7.45 -35.22
CA ALA A 32 -87.14 7.50 -36.21
C ALA A 32 -85.76 7.31 -35.56
N LEU A 33 -84.79 6.79 -36.32
CA LEU A 33 -83.49 6.44 -35.77
C LEU A 33 -82.76 7.62 -35.10
N PRO A 34 -82.81 8.87 -35.61
CA PRO A 34 -82.23 10.02 -34.91
C PRO A 34 -82.82 10.20 -33.49
N ASP A 35 -84.14 10.13 -33.36
CA ASP A 35 -84.85 10.27 -32.09
C ASP A 35 -84.51 9.12 -31.12
N ARG A 36 -84.39 7.88 -31.64
CA ARG A 36 -83.92 6.72 -30.85
C ARG A 36 -82.50 6.93 -30.30
N LEU A 37 -81.61 7.58 -31.06
CA LEU A 37 -80.25 7.88 -30.62
C LEU A 37 -80.22 8.99 -29.57
N VAL A 38 -80.97 10.09 -29.77
CA VAL A 38 -81.13 11.17 -28.78
C VAL A 38 -81.65 10.61 -27.46
N ALA A 39 -82.78 9.90 -27.50
CA ALA A 39 -83.41 9.32 -26.31
C ALA A 39 -82.56 8.24 -25.63
N ALA A 40 -81.63 7.59 -26.33
CA ALA A 40 -80.66 6.68 -25.72
C ALA A 40 -79.48 7.43 -25.07
N ARG A 41 -78.94 8.48 -25.72
CA ARG A 41 -77.92 9.36 -25.12
C ARG A 41 -78.43 10.01 -23.83
N GLU A 42 -79.67 10.50 -23.83
CA GLU A 42 -80.27 11.19 -22.70
C GLU A 42 -80.59 10.25 -21.53
N ARG A 43 -81.12 9.04 -21.81
CA ARG A 43 -81.26 7.99 -20.77
C ARG A 43 -79.92 7.56 -20.18
N LYS A 44 -78.82 7.63 -20.96
CA LYS A 44 -77.46 7.36 -20.47
C LYS A 44 -76.83 8.55 -19.73
N GLY A 45 -77.47 9.72 -19.72
CA GLY A 45 -77.02 10.89 -18.95
C GLY A 45 -75.70 11.50 -19.43
N VAL A 46 -75.43 11.48 -20.75
CA VAL A 46 -74.17 11.99 -21.32
C VAL A 46 -74.40 13.09 -22.38
N ASP A 47 -73.46 14.03 -22.44
CA ASP A 47 -73.37 15.02 -23.51
C ASP A 47 -72.57 14.48 -24.72
N LEU A 48 -72.61 15.23 -25.83
CA LEU A 48 -71.95 14.86 -27.09
C LEU A 48 -70.41 14.93 -27.03
N PHE A 49 -69.81 15.71 -26.13
CA PHE A 49 -68.35 15.79 -25.96
C PHE A 49 -67.82 14.61 -25.13
N ARG A 50 -68.58 14.18 -24.12
CA ARG A 50 -68.38 12.93 -23.41
C ARG A 50 -68.47 11.74 -24.37
N ALA A 51 -69.52 11.70 -25.20
CA ALA A 51 -69.66 10.69 -26.25
C ALA A 51 -68.50 10.75 -27.28
N GLU A 52 -68.03 11.93 -27.68
CA GLU A 52 -66.85 12.07 -28.56
C GLU A 52 -65.58 11.48 -27.92
N ARG A 53 -65.29 11.87 -26.68
CA ARG A 53 -64.10 11.39 -25.96
C ARG A 53 -64.12 9.87 -25.78
N ASP A 54 -65.29 9.29 -25.53
CA ASP A 54 -65.43 7.88 -25.18
C ASP A 54 -65.51 6.98 -26.44
N THR A 55 -66.21 7.42 -27.50
CA THR A 55 -66.34 6.67 -28.79
C THR A 55 -65.25 6.95 -29.82
N LYS A 56 -64.51 8.07 -29.67
CA LYS A 56 -63.60 8.67 -30.66
C LYS A 56 -64.27 9.19 -31.94
N ILE A 57 -65.60 9.34 -31.96
CA ILE A 57 -66.35 9.94 -33.06
C ILE A 57 -66.58 11.43 -32.74
N ARG A 58 -66.18 12.34 -33.62
CA ARG A 58 -66.29 13.79 -33.33
C ARG A 58 -67.71 14.22 -33.02
N ALA A 59 -67.92 15.10 -32.03
CA ALA A 59 -69.25 15.49 -31.54
C ALA A 59 -70.15 16.04 -32.65
N ARG A 60 -69.58 16.75 -33.63
CA ARG A 60 -70.31 17.21 -34.84
C ARG A 60 -70.95 16.06 -35.64
N TYR A 61 -70.29 14.90 -35.71
CA TYR A 61 -70.78 13.73 -36.43
C TYR A 61 -71.81 12.96 -35.60
N LEU A 62 -71.67 12.93 -34.27
CA LEU A 62 -72.72 12.41 -33.38
C LEU A 62 -73.98 13.29 -33.45
N ALA A 63 -73.82 14.61 -33.45
CA ALA A 63 -74.90 15.58 -33.69
C ALA A 63 -75.50 15.51 -35.11
N ALA A 64 -74.75 15.03 -36.11
CA ALA A 64 -75.29 14.75 -37.45
C ALA A 64 -76.13 13.47 -37.46
N LEU A 65 -75.72 12.41 -36.75
CA LEU A 65 -76.52 11.20 -36.56
C LEU A 65 -77.82 11.49 -35.78
N GLU A 66 -77.74 12.25 -34.69
CA GLU A 66 -78.90 12.67 -33.88
C GLU A 66 -79.84 13.67 -34.58
N ARG A 67 -79.42 14.27 -35.71
CA ARG A 67 -80.29 15.06 -36.61
C ARG A 67 -80.71 14.30 -37.88
N GLY A 68 -80.21 13.09 -38.10
CA GLY A 68 -80.39 12.35 -39.35
C GLY A 68 -79.69 12.93 -40.58
N ASP A 69 -78.85 13.98 -40.44
CA ASP A 69 -78.13 14.56 -41.57
C ASP A 69 -76.86 13.76 -41.90
N TYR A 70 -77.07 12.61 -42.54
CA TYR A 70 -75.99 11.74 -43.00
C TYR A 70 -75.10 12.37 -44.09
N ARG A 71 -75.37 13.61 -44.57
CA ARG A 71 -74.57 14.32 -45.59
C ARG A 71 -73.35 15.01 -44.99
N GLU A 72 -73.40 15.40 -43.72
CA GLU A 72 -72.23 15.96 -43.01
C GLU A 72 -71.14 14.91 -42.73
N LEU A 73 -71.44 13.62 -42.91
CA LEU A 73 -70.53 12.51 -42.58
C LEU A 73 -69.53 12.21 -43.72
N PRO A 74 -68.32 11.68 -43.43
CA PRO A 74 -67.28 11.39 -44.43
C PRO A 74 -67.57 10.26 -45.45
N GLY A 75 -68.84 9.96 -45.74
CA GLY A 75 -69.27 8.90 -46.66
C GLY A 75 -69.89 7.69 -45.95
N ALA A 76 -70.74 6.96 -46.67
CA ALA A 76 -71.63 5.93 -46.12
C ALA A 76 -70.93 4.77 -45.39
N VAL A 77 -69.69 4.44 -45.77
CA VAL A 77 -68.87 3.43 -45.09
C VAL A 77 -68.57 3.84 -43.65
N TYR A 78 -68.22 5.12 -43.43
CA TYR A 78 -68.01 5.69 -42.10
C TYR A 78 -69.32 5.84 -41.34
N THR A 79 -70.43 6.21 -42.00
CA THR A 79 -71.76 6.24 -41.36
C THR A 79 -72.12 4.91 -40.71
N LYS A 80 -71.92 3.78 -41.42
CA LYS A 80 -72.17 2.44 -40.87
C LYS A 80 -71.28 2.12 -39.66
N GLY A 81 -70.01 2.51 -39.71
CA GLY A 81 -69.06 2.35 -38.60
C GLY A 81 -69.43 3.18 -37.37
N PHE A 82 -69.77 4.45 -37.59
CA PHE A 82 -70.17 5.38 -36.52
C PHE A 82 -71.49 4.96 -35.88
N LEU A 83 -72.50 4.58 -36.66
CA LEU A 83 -73.77 4.06 -36.12
C LEU A 83 -73.58 2.80 -35.28
N ARG A 84 -72.75 1.84 -35.72
CA ARG A 84 -72.47 0.63 -34.93
C ARG A 84 -71.75 0.94 -33.62
N ASN A 85 -70.69 1.74 -33.66
CA ASN A 85 -69.92 2.13 -32.47
C ASN A 85 -70.78 2.96 -31.50
N TYR A 86 -71.60 3.88 -32.01
CA TYR A 86 -72.48 4.69 -31.18
C TYR A 86 -73.64 3.88 -30.58
N ALA A 87 -74.21 2.92 -31.33
CA ALA A 87 -75.20 1.98 -30.78
C ALA A 87 -74.63 1.16 -29.61
N ILE A 88 -73.41 0.62 -29.75
CA ILE A 88 -72.71 -0.09 -28.66
C ILE A 88 -72.52 0.84 -27.46
N TYR A 89 -72.05 2.08 -27.67
CA TYR A 89 -71.88 3.06 -26.61
C TYR A 89 -73.20 3.47 -25.92
N LEU A 90 -74.32 3.47 -26.65
CA LEU A 90 -75.66 3.80 -26.15
C LEU A 90 -76.47 2.57 -25.68
N GLU A 91 -75.85 1.39 -25.60
CA GLU A 91 -76.49 0.14 -25.15
C GLU A 91 -77.73 -0.26 -25.98
N LEU A 92 -77.69 0.02 -27.29
CA LEU A 92 -78.68 -0.41 -28.29
C LEU A 92 -78.16 -1.62 -29.09
N ASP A 93 -79.05 -2.51 -29.58
CA ASP A 93 -78.68 -3.54 -30.56
C ASP A 93 -78.08 -2.86 -31.81
N PRO A 94 -76.78 -3.04 -32.11
CA PRO A 94 -76.14 -2.38 -33.24
C PRO A 94 -76.65 -2.90 -34.57
N GLU A 95 -77.13 -4.15 -34.64
CA GLU A 95 -77.76 -4.66 -35.85
C GLU A 95 -79.19 -4.15 -36.00
N ASP A 96 -79.93 -3.83 -34.91
CA ASP A 96 -81.22 -3.15 -35.02
C ASP A 96 -81.10 -1.73 -35.55
N VAL A 97 -80.17 -0.97 -34.96
CA VAL A 97 -79.82 0.38 -35.43
C VAL A 97 -79.43 0.35 -36.92
N LEU A 98 -78.60 -0.61 -37.33
CA LEU A 98 -78.22 -0.75 -38.73
C LEU A 98 -79.34 -1.31 -39.62
N ARG A 99 -80.29 -2.11 -39.12
CA ARG A 99 -81.49 -2.56 -39.84
C ARG A 99 -82.45 -1.39 -40.07
N GLN A 100 -82.72 -0.57 -39.05
CA GLN A 100 -83.57 0.62 -39.19
C GLN A 100 -82.94 1.63 -40.13
N TRP A 101 -81.64 1.93 -40.00
CA TRP A 101 -80.94 2.84 -40.90
C TRP A 101 -81.07 2.45 -42.38
N ARG A 102 -80.95 1.15 -42.71
CA ARG A 102 -81.18 0.66 -44.09
C ARG A 102 -82.62 0.82 -44.55
N ARG A 103 -83.60 0.54 -43.67
CA ARG A 103 -85.04 0.72 -43.97
C ARG A 103 -85.37 2.18 -44.26
N GLU A 104 -84.96 3.10 -43.39
CA GLU A 104 -85.21 4.55 -43.52
C GLU A 104 -84.55 5.16 -44.76
N ARG A 105 -83.41 4.61 -45.19
CA ARG A 105 -82.68 5.09 -46.38
C ARG A 105 -83.21 4.54 -47.70
N GLY A 106 -84.11 3.56 -47.67
CA GLY A 106 -84.59 2.87 -48.87
C GLY A 106 -83.59 1.90 -49.52
N ASP A 107 -82.51 1.54 -48.82
CA ASP A 107 -81.47 0.60 -49.29
C ASP A 107 -82.02 -0.84 -49.32
N GLN A 108 -82.84 -1.17 -50.32
CA GLN A 108 -83.32 -2.53 -50.56
C GLN A 108 -82.18 -3.43 -51.05
N VAL A 109 -81.94 -4.54 -50.33
CA VAL A 109 -81.06 -5.62 -50.79
C VAL A 109 -81.89 -6.57 -51.66
N PRO A 110 -81.52 -6.82 -52.93
CA PRO A 110 -82.18 -7.83 -53.75
C PRO A 110 -82.13 -9.19 -53.06
N THR A 111 -83.30 -9.77 -52.80
CA THR A 111 -83.42 -11.11 -52.22
C THR A 111 -83.62 -12.11 -53.35
N GLU A 112 -82.52 -12.66 -53.86
CA GLU A 112 -82.58 -13.84 -54.71
C GLU A 112 -82.80 -15.11 -53.85
N PRO A 113 -83.68 -16.03 -54.28
CA PRO A 113 -84.09 -17.17 -53.46
C PRO A 113 -83.03 -18.27 -53.37
N VAL A 114 -83.04 -18.98 -52.24
CA VAL A 114 -82.13 -20.10 -51.97
C VAL A 114 -82.43 -21.29 -52.89
N VAL A 115 -81.51 -21.59 -53.81
CA VAL A 115 -81.43 -22.92 -54.45
C VAL A 115 -80.44 -23.78 -53.68
N VAL A 116 -80.95 -24.81 -53.00
CA VAL A 116 -80.11 -25.74 -52.23
C VAL A 116 -79.41 -26.73 -53.16
N ALA A 117 -78.20 -26.39 -53.59
CA ALA A 117 -77.24 -27.37 -54.09
C ALA A 117 -76.34 -27.84 -52.91
N PRO A 118 -76.25 -29.16 -52.61
CA PRO A 118 -75.45 -29.66 -51.50
C PRO A 118 -73.95 -29.62 -51.83
N LYS A 119 -73.35 -28.43 -51.73
CA LYS A 119 -71.91 -28.23 -51.89
C LYS A 119 -71.21 -28.68 -50.62
N ALA A 120 -70.66 -29.90 -50.64
CA ALA A 120 -69.97 -30.49 -49.50
C ALA A 120 -68.87 -29.56 -48.96
N ILE A 121 -68.96 -29.24 -47.67
CA ILE A 121 -67.91 -28.52 -46.93
C ILE A 121 -66.81 -29.54 -46.61
N LEU A 122 -65.97 -29.83 -47.60
CA LEU A 122 -64.65 -30.40 -47.38
C LEU A 122 -63.70 -29.23 -47.15
N GLU A 123 -63.38 -28.97 -45.88
CA GLU A 123 -62.31 -28.05 -45.50
C GLU A 123 -60.96 -28.64 -45.91
N THR A 124 -60.54 -28.38 -47.15
CA THR A 124 -59.14 -28.55 -47.52
C THR A 124 -58.34 -27.35 -47.00
N PRO A 125 -57.40 -27.54 -46.05
CA PRO A 125 -56.55 -26.44 -45.61
C PRO A 125 -55.75 -25.95 -46.81
N ARG A 126 -55.86 -24.65 -47.13
CA ARG A 126 -55.16 -24.04 -48.27
C ARG A 126 -53.65 -24.24 -48.08
N PRO A 127 -52.95 -24.96 -48.98
CA PRO A 127 -51.49 -25.05 -48.88
C PRO A 127 -50.89 -23.66 -49.08
N LEU A 128 -49.82 -23.37 -48.34
CA LEU A 128 -49.04 -22.13 -48.47
C LEU A 128 -48.28 -22.13 -49.80
N THR A 129 -48.94 -21.68 -50.87
CA THR A 129 -48.29 -21.43 -52.16
C THR A 129 -47.37 -20.22 -52.03
N PHE A 130 -46.08 -20.47 -51.84
CA PHE A 130 -45.06 -19.43 -51.73
C PHE A 130 -44.96 -18.60 -53.01
N SER A 131 -45.55 -17.40 -53.00
CA SER A 131 -45.23 -16.39 -54.01
C SER A 131 -43.75 -15.99 -53.89
N PRO A 132 -42.98 -15.90 -55.00
CA PRO A 132 -41.60 -15.45 -54.97
C PRO A 132 -41.41 -14.09 -54.27
N SER A 133 -42.40 -13.19 -54.34
CA SER A 133 -42.39 -11.91 -53.64
C SER A 133 -42.44 -12.03 -52.11
N VAL A 134 -43.12 -13.05 -51.58
CA VAL A 134 -43.18 -13.31 -50.13
C VAL A 134 -41.86 -13.90 -49.63
N VAL A 135 -41.25 -14.80 -50.42
CA VAL A 135 -39.91 -15.34 -50.13
C VAL A 135 -38.85 -14.23 -50.17
N ALA A 136 -38.89 -13.36 -51.18
CA ALA A 136 -37.99 -12.22 -51.30
C ALA A 136 -38.16 -11.21 -50.14
N ALA A 137 -39.40 -10.90 -49.75
CA ALA A 137 -39.68 -10.04 -48.60
C ALA A 137 -39.16 -10.65 -47.28
N ALA A 138 -39.42 -11.93 -47.03
CA ALA A 138 -38.91 -12.64 -45.85
C ALA A 138 -37.37 -12.67 -45.81
N MET A 139 -36.71 -12.97 -46.93
CA MET A 139 -35.25 -12.93 -47.06
C MET A 139 -34.69 -11.52 -46.81
N MET A 140 -35.34 -10.47 -47.31
CA MET A 140 -34.95 -9.08 -47.04
C MET A 140 -35.09 -8.74 -45.55
N THR A 141 -36.19 -9.15 -44.90
CA THR A 141 -36.36 -8.95 -43.45
C THR A 141 -35.29 -9.68 -42.65
N VAL A 142 -34.98 -10.93 -42.99
CA VAL A 142 -33.90 -11.70 -42.34
C VAL A 142 -32.54 -11.04 -42.55
N ALA A 143 -32.24 -10.56 -43.77
CA ALA A 143 -30.99 -9.86 -44.06
C ALA A 143 -30.85 -8.55 -43.26
N VAL A 144 -31.93 -7.75 -43.14
CA VAL A 144 -31.95 -6.52 -42.34
C VAL A 144 -31.80 -6.83 -40.84
N VAL A 145 -32.44 -7.89 -40.33
CA VAL A 145 -32.28 -8.32 -38.93
C VAL A 145 -30.86 -8.81 -38.66
N LEU A 146 -30.26 -9.63 -39.54
CA LEU A 146 -28.88 -10.09 -39.41
C LEU A 146 -27.88 -8.93 -39.50
N PHE A 147 -28.10 -7.95 -40.38
CA PHE A 147 -27.29 -6.74 -40.47
C PHE A 147 -27.43 -5.86 -39.23
N GLY A 148 -28.63 -5.71 -38.68
CA GLY A 148 -28.88 -5.01 -37.41
C GLY A 148 -28.22 -5.69 -36.21
N LEU A 149 -28.29 -7.03 -36.13
CA LEU A 149 -27.59 -7.82 -35.11
C LEU A 149 -26.07 -7.75 -35.26
N TYR A 150 -25.56 -7.75 -36.50
CA TYR A 150 -24.14 -7.57 -36.80
C TYR A 150 -23.66 -6.17 -36.36
N LEU A 151 -24.37 -5.10 -36.73
CA LEU A 151 -24.05 -3.74 -36.30
C LEU A 151 -24.15 -3.58 -34.77
N ALA A 152 -25.18 -4.15 -34.13
CA ALA A 152 -25.31 -4.12 -32.68
C ALA A 152 -24.16 -4.86 -31.98
N SER A 153 -23.77 -6.05 -32.48
CA SER A 153 -22.62 -6.82 -31.99
C SER A 153 -21.31 -6.07 -32.19
N GLN A 154 -21.10 -5.44 -33.36
CA GLN A 154 -19.90 -4.65 -33.64
C GLN A 154 -19.84 -3.42 -32.74
N LEU A 155 -20.94 -2.66 -32.62
CA LEU A 155 -21.04 -1.51 -31.71
C LEU A 155 -20.79 -1.90 -30.25
N MET A 156 -21.33 -3.04 -29.80
CA MET A 156 -21.09 -3.56 -28.44
C MET A 156 -19.63 -3.97 -28.19
N ARG A 157 -18.86 -4.35 -29.23
CA ARG A 157 -17.41 -4.58 -29.10
C ARG A 157 -16.66 -3.26 -28.89
N PHE A 158 -16.95 -2.23 -29.70
CA PHE A 158 -16.38 -0.88 -29.55
C PHE A 158 -16.90 -0.09 -28.35
N ALA A 159 -18.01 -0.51 -27.73
CA ALA A 159 -18.64 0.18 -26.61
C ALA A 159 -18.18 -0.33 -25.23
N LYS A 160 -17.56 -1.51 -25.14
CA LYS A 160 -16.98 -2.00 -23.88
C LYS A 160 -15.73 -1.19 -23.52
N PRO A 161 -15.60 -0.71 -22.28
CA PRO A 161 -14.37 -0.10 -21.80
C PRO A 161 -13.29 -1.18 -21.60
N PRO A 162 -12.00 -0.84 -21.74
CA PRO A 162 -10.91 -1.76 -21.43
C PRO A 162 -10.85 -2.05 -19.93
N THR A 163 -10.48 -3.28 -19.58
CA THR A 163 -10.24 -3.65 -18.18
C THR A 163 -8.89 -3.11 -17.70
N LEU A 164 -8.80 -2.82 -16.40
CA LEU A 164 -7.56 -2.46 -15.72
C LEU A 164 -7.66 -2.88 -14.25
N GLU A 165 -6.81 -3.83 -13.84
CA GLU A 165 -6.64 -4.24 -12.44
C GLU A 165 -5.16 -4.24 -12.06
N ILE A 166 -4.87 -3.84 -10.81
CA ILE A 166 -3.52 -3.91 -10.23
C ILE A 166 -3.48 -5.16 -9.35
N VAL A 167 -2.64 -6.12 -9.73
CA VAL A 167 -2.47 -7.40 -9.01
C VAL A 167 -1.35 -7.31 -7.98
N ARG A 168 -0.30 -6.52 -8.26
CA ARG A 168 0.72 -6.12 -7.27
C ARG A 168 1.00 -4.62 -7.36
N PRO A 169 0.88 -3.87 -6.25
CA PRO A 169 0.40 -4.32 -4.93
C PRO A 169 -1.13 -4.58 -4.96
N ALA A 170 -1.59 -5.55 -4.18
CA ALA A 170 -3.02 -5.92 -4.08
C ALA A 170 -3.85 -4.95 -3.18
N SER A 171 -3.39 -3.71 -3.01
CA SER A 171 -4.00 -2.70 -2.15
C SER A 171 -3.58 -1.30 -2.60
N ALA A 172 -4.49 -0.32 -2.51
CA ALA A 172 -4.27 1.05 -2.97
C ALA A 172 -3.30 1.87 -2.11
N VAL A 173 -2.86 1.33 -0.97
CA VAL A 173 -1.78 1.85 -0.13
C VAL A 173 -0.86 0.68 0.22
N VAL A 174 0.45 0.85 0.08
CA VAL A 174 1.45 -0.17 0.44
C VAL A 174 2.71 0.47 1.04
N GLU A 175 3.31 -0.20 2.03
CA GLU A 175 4.64 0.12 2.55
C GLU A 175 5.71 -0.62 1.75
N ALA A 176 6.77 0.09 1.36
CA ALA A 176 7.91 -0.44 0.63
C ALA A 176 9.18 -0.45 1.51
N PRO A 177 10.21 -1.27 1.20
CA PRO A 177 11.45 -1.30 1.97
C PRO A 177 12.14 0.07 2.06
N GLU A 178 12.81 0.36 3.19
CA GLU A 178 13.47 1.67 3.43
C GLU A 178 14.62 1.99 2.46
N SER A 179 15.08 1.01 1.68
CA SER A 179 16.10 1.15 0.64
C SER A 179 15.54 1.17 -0.78
N ALA A 180 14.21 1.10 -0.94
CA ALA A 180 13.56 1.08 -2.25
C ALA A 180 13.75 2.41 -2.99
N THR A 181 14.41 2.34 -4.16
CA THR A 181 14.49 3.42 -5.16
C THR A 181 13.55 3.19 -6.34
N THR A 182 13.12 1.94 -6.55
CA THR A 182 12.11 1.55 -7.54
C THR A 182 11.14 0.55 -6.92
N TYR A 183 9.91 0.50 -7.45
CA TYR A 183 8.89 -0.47 -7.08
C TYR A 183 8.28 -1.07 -8.34
N ARG A 184 8.06 -2.39 -8.37
CA ARG A 184 7.44 -3.07 -9.52
C ARG A 184 5.93 -3.15 -9.34
N LEU A 185 5.21 -2.55 -10.29
CA LEU A 185 3.77 -2.71 -10.48
C LEU A 185 3.51 -3.90 -11.40
N GLU A 186 2.48 -4.68 -11.10
CA GLU A 186 2.03 -5.81 -11.93
C GLU A 186 0.50 -5.83 -11.96
N GLY A 187 -0.09 -6.20 -13.09
CA GLY A 187 -1.54 -6.20 -13.23
C GLY A 187 -2.05 -6.88 -14.49
N THR A 188 -3.36 -6.77 -14.70
CA THR A 188 -4.06 -7.20 -15.90
C THR A 188 -4.75 -6.00 -16.56
N ALA A 189 -4.90 -6.07 -17.87
CA ALA A 189 -5.65 -5.13 -18.69
C ALA A 189 -6.18 -5.84 -19.94
N THR A 190 -6.93 -5.14 -20.79
CA THR A 190 -7.22 -5.63 -22.15
C THR A 190 -5.91 -5.97 -22.88
N ALA A 191 -5.85 -7.10 -23.57
CA ALA A 191 -4.65 -7.52 -24.30
C ALA A 191 -4.22 -6.46 -25.33
N GLY A 192 -2.94 -6.08 -25.34
CA GLY A 192 -2.44 -4.99 -26.17
C GLY A 192 -2.73 -3.57 -25.67
N ALA A 193 -3.46 -3.38 -24.56
CA ALA A 193 -3.72 -2.07 -23.98
C ALA A 193 -2.43 -1.34 -23.60
N THR A 194 -2.37 -0.05 -23.86
CA THR A 194 -1.27 0.82 -23.43
C THR A 194 -1.56 1.33 -22.02
N VAL A 195 -0.98 0.65 -21.03
CA VAL A 195 -1.04 1.07 -19.62
C VAL A 195 -0.08 2.23 -19.41
N THR A 196 -0.55 3.28 -18.76
CA THR A 196 0.21 4.49 -18.45
C THR A 196 0.15 4.82 -16.97
N VAL A 197 1.26 5.33 -16.43
CA VAL A 197 1.38 5.72 -15.02
C VAL A 197 1.87 7.17 -14.93
N ALA A 198 1.10 8.02 -14.25
CA ALA A 198 1.41 9.43 -13.99
C ALA A 198 1.62 9.71 -12.49
N LEU A 199 2.41 10.73 -12.18
CA LEU A 199 2.68 11.20 -10.81
C LEU A 199 1.63 12.20 -10.28
N GLY A 200 0.58 12.48 -11.05
CA GLY A 200 -0.52 13.38 -10.67
C GLY A 200 -1.70 13.29 -11.66
N PRO A 201 -2.92 13.64 -11.25
CA PRO A 201 -4.15 13.39 -12.01
C PRO A 201 -4.34 14.28 -13.25
N SER A 202 -3.41 15.20 -13.50
CA SER A 202 -3.37 16.06 -14.68
C SER A 202 -1.93 16.29 -15.16
N GLN A 203 -1.02 15.39 -14.80
CA GLN A 203 0.36 15.38 -15.28
C GLN A 203 0.49 14.41 -16.48
N PRO A 204 1.43 14.64 -17.41
CA PRO A 204 1.69 13.67 -18.47
C PRO A 204 2.17 12.34 -17.87
N PRO A 205 1.82 11.20 -18.48
CA PRO A 205 2.25 9.89 -18.00
C PRO A 205 3.77 9.77 -18.06
N THR A 206 4.38 9.43 -16.93
CA THR A 206 5.83 9.29 -16.74
C THR A 206 6.31 7.92 -17.23
N TYR A 207 5.48 6.89 -17.05
CA TYR A 207 5.76 5.53 -17.50
C TYR A 207 4.66 5.04 -18.43
N ARG A 208 5.03 4.19 -19.39
CA ARG A 208 4.13 3.55 -20.36
C ARG A 208 4.60 2.12 -20.63
N VAL A 209 3.66 1.17 -20.63
CA VAL A 209 3.90 -0.24 -20.99
C VAL A 209 2.70 -0.77 -21.78
N THR A 210 2.95 -1.70 -22.71
CA THR A 210 1.88 -2.39 -23.44
C THR A 210 1.59 -3.72 -22.75
N ALA A 211 0.31 -4.02 -22.49
CA ALA A 211 -0.12 -5.31 -21.97
C ALA A 211 0.12 -6.42 -23.00
N LEU A 212 0.56 -7.58 -22.52
CA LEU A 212 0.85 -8.76 -23.35
C LEU A 212 -0.44 -9.36 -23.94
N SER A 213 -0.28 -10.38 -24.79
CA SER A 213 -1.40 -11.07 -25.44
C SER A 213 -2.29 -11.87 -24.49
N ASP A 214 -1.83 -12.13 -23.26
CA ASP A 214 -2.62 -12.69 -22.15
C ASP A 214 -3.27 -11.61 -21.25
N GLY A 215 -3.08 -10.33 -21.58
CA GLY A 215 -3.56 -9.19 -20.80
C GLY A 215 -2.65 -8.78 -19.64
N THR A 216 -1.57 -9.50 -19.34
CA THR A 216 -0.67 -9.14 -18.24
C THR A 216 0.22 -7.94 -18.57
N TRP A 217 0.51 -7.11 -17.56
CA TRP A 217 1.43 -5.99 -17.69
C TRP A 217 2.29 -5.83 -16.43
N SER A 218 3.48 -5.28 -16.58
CA SER A 218 4.33 -4.91 -15.45
C SER A 218 5.29 -3.77 -15.80
N VAL A 219 5.48 -2.85 -14.86
CA VAL A 219 6.37 -1.70 -15.01
C VAL A 219 7.08 -1.41 -13.68
N ALA A 220 8.35 -1.01 -13.74
CA ALA A 220 9.05 -0.48 -12.58
C ALA A 220 8.87 1.04 -12.56
N VAL A 221 8.44 1.59 -11.42
CA VAL A 221 8.30 3.03 -11.18
C VAL A 221 9.33 3.47 -10.14
N ASP A 222 9.88 4.68 -10.29
CA ASP A 222 10.83 5.24 -9.33
C ASP A 222 10.09 5.73 -8.08
N VAL A 223 10.63 5.43 -6.90
CA VAL A 223 10.06 5.83 -5.60
C VAL A 223 11.09 6.56 -4.74
N ARG A 224 10.61 7.48 -3.91
CA ARG A 224 11.38 8.32 -3.00
C ARG A 224 10.88 8.16 -1.58
N ARG A 225 11.70 8.54 -0.59
CA ARG A 225 11.30 8.55 0.83
C ARG A 225 10.08 9.44 1.07
N GLY A 226 9.17 8.97 1.91
CA GLY A 226 7.86 9.56 2.12
C GLY A 226 6.78 8.90 1.25
N GLN A 227 5.70 9.63 1.01
CA GLN A 227 4.55 9.17 0.25
C GLN A 227 4.77 9.40 -1.26
N ASN A 228 4.66 8.34 -2.06
CA ASN A 228 4.65 8.40 -3.53
C ASN A 228 3.23 8.10 -4.00
N GLN A 229 2.70 8.90 -4.93
CA GLN A 229 1.33 8.75 -5.43
C GLN A 229 1.37 8.57 -6.95
N PHE A 230 0.65 7.55 -7.43
CA PHE A 230 0.60 7.14 -8.82
C PHE A 230 -0.86 7.04 -9.28
N TYR A 231 -1.07 7.42 -10.54
CA TYR A 231 -2.35 7.32 -11.24
C TYR A 231 -2.14 6.41 -12.45
N ILE A 232 -2.80 5.25 -12.45
CA ILE A 232 -2.66 4.19 -13.46
C ILE A 232 -3.93 4.17 -14.31
N ASP A 233 -3.75 4.19 -15.63
CA ASP A 233 -4.83 4.17 -16.64
C ASP A 233 -4.43 3.27 -17.81
N ALA A 234 -5.39 2.77 -18.58
CA ALA A 234 -5.19 1.86 -19.71
C ALA A 234 -5.94 2.33 -20.95
N LEU A 235 -5.17 2.64 -22.01
CA LEU A 235 -5.69 3.04 -23.32
C LEU A 235 -5.76 1.83 -24.27
N ASP A 236 -6.97 1.54 -24.75
CA ASP A 236 -7.24 0.54 -25.78
C ASP A 236 -6.73 1.01 -27.16
N PRO A 237 -5.87 0.23 -27.87
CA PRO A 237 -5.32 0.61 -29.16
C PRO A 237 -6.30 0.48 -30.34
N GLU A 238 -7.36 -0.33 -30.22
CA GLU A 238 -8.36 -0.51 -31.27
C GLU A 238 -9.52 0.48 -31.12
N THR A 239 -9.97 0.72 -29.89
CA THR A 239 -11.14 1.58 -29.62
C THR A 239 -10.78 3.02 -29.24
N GLY A 240 -9.52 3.28 -28.87
CA GLY A 240 -9.05 4.59 -28.41
C GLY A 240 -9.64 5.03 -27.07
N ARG A 241 -10.24 4.11 -26.31
CA ARG A 241 -10.87 4.37 -25.01
C ARG A 241 -9.93 4.14 -23.85
N HIS A 242 -10.12 4.94 -22.81
CA HIS A 242 -9.51 4.79 -21.49
C HIS A 242 -10.35 3.83 -20.62
N ALA A 243 -9.79 3.35 -19.51
CA ALA A 243 -10.52 2.54 -18.54
C ALA A 243 -11.62 3.36 -17.82
N ASP A 244 -12.66 2.70 -17.30
CA ASP A 244 -13.77 3.36 -16.58
C ASP A 244 -13.29 4.13 -15.33
N GLU A 245 -12.19 3.70 -14.72
CA GLU A 245 -11.63 4.28 -13.51
C GLU A 245 -10.10 4.30 -13.56
N VAL A 246 -9.51 5.49 -13.46
CA VAL A 246 -8.07 5.68 -13.24
C VAL A 246 -7.72 5.19 -11.83
N LYS A 247 -6.96 4.12 -11.72
CA LYS A 247 -6.61 3.49 -10.44
C LYS A 247 -5.55 4.34 -9.73
N GLN A 248 -5.87 4.82 -8.54
CA GLN A 248 -4.91 5.50 -7.67
C GLN A 248 -4.14 4.48 -6.82
N LEU A 249 -2.81 4.63 -6.74
CA LEU A 249 -1.94 3.85 -5.87
C LEU A 249 -1.03 4.77 -5.04
N ILE A 250 -0.86 4.45 -3.77
CA ILE A 250 0.07 5.10 -2.85
C ILE A 250 1.13 4.11 -2.41
N ILE A 251 2.41 4.47 -2.58
CA ILE A 251 3.57 3.71 -2.11
C ILE A 251 4.32 4.56 -1.10
N ASN A 252 4.28 4.16 0.17
CA ASN A 252 5.05 4.77 1.23
C ASN A 252 6.44 4.11 1.27
N VAL A 253 7.51 4.91 1.26
CA VAL A 253 8.89 4.44 1.52
C VAL A 253 9.34 5.10 2.82
N PRO A 254 9.63 4.36 3.90
CA PRO A 254 9.99 4.98 5.17
C PRO A 254 11.23 5.87 5.09
N TYR A 255 11.31 6.83 6.01
CA TYR A 255 12.56 7.54 6.29
C TYR A 255 13.44 6.66 7.16
N LEU A 256 14.72 6.51 6.80
CA LEU A 256 15.71 5.83 7.64
C LEU A 256 15.71 6.43 9.05
N VAL A 257 15.26 5.65 10.04
CA VAL A 257 15.34 6.04 11.45
C VAL A 257 16.76 5.76 11.92
N ILE A 258 17.68 6.70 11.67
CA ILE A 258 19.08 6.57 12.08
C ILE A 258 19.18 6.69 13.61
N GLN A 259 18.99 5.56 14.30
CA GLN A 259 19.12 5.48 15.75
C GLN A 259 20.59 5.65 16.15
N ALA A 260 20.86 6.54 17.10
CA ALA A 260 22.17 6.57 17.74
C ALA A 260 22.40 5.25 18.51
N PRO A 261 23.63 4.73 18.56
CA PRO A 261 23.93 3.57 19.38
C PRO A 261 23.76 3.90 20.87
N THR A 262 23.28 2.96 21.67
CA THR A 262 23.42 3.08 23.14
C THR A 262 24.76 2.51 23.55
N LEU A 263 25.37 3.02 24.63
CA LEU A 263 26.62 2.51 25.17
C LEU A 263 26.56 2.44 26.69
N THR A 264 26.91 1.28 27.23
CA THR A 264 27.09 1.04 28.66
C THR A 264 28.46 0.40 28.87
N VAL A 265 29.18 0.79 29.92
CA VAL A 265 30.53 0.30 30.23
C VAL A 265 30.51 -0.27 31.65
N THR A 266 30.59 -1.59 31.76
CA THR A 266 30.58 -2.34 33.02
C THR A 266 31.94 -2.32 33.70
N GLN A 267 33.03 -2.34 32.91
CA GLN A 267 34.39 -2.14 33.38
C GLN A 267 35.19 -1.28 32.38
N PRO A 268 36.09 -0.40 32.83
CA PRO A 268 36.29 0.01 34.22
C PRO A 268 35.11 0.85 34.74
N GLN A 269 34.93 0.88 36.06
CA GLN A 269 34.07 1.88 36.72
C GLN A 269 34.85 3.18 36.90
N ASP A 270 34.16 4.32 36.94
CA ASP A 270 34.83 5.62 37.03
C ASP A 270 35.52 5.79 38.40
N GLY A 271 36.74 6.32 38.39
CA GLY A 271 37.58 6.48 39.57
C GLY A 271 38.25 5.20 40.10
N THR A 272 38.18 4.07 39.39
CA THR A 272 38.78 2.81 39.87
C THR A 272 40.31 2.81 39.81
N THR A 273 40.93 2.25 40.85
CA THR A 273 42.37 1.97 40.88
C THR A 273 42.62 0.51 40.47
N PHE A 274 43.52 0.29 39.52
CA PHE A 274 44.01 -1.02 39.11
C PHE A 274 45.44 -1.23 39.59
N GLU A 275 45.72 -2.44 40.07
CA GLU A 275 47.03 -2.82 40.60
C GLU A 275 47.55 -4.03 39.82
N ASN A 276 48.64 -3.83 39.07
CA ASN A 276 49.38 -4.84 38.30
C ASN A 276 48.57 -5.65 37.26
N GLY A 277 48.35 -5.08 36.06
CA GLY A 277 47.88 -5.81 34.87
C GLY A 277 46.99 -4.99 33.95
N ALA A 278 46.52 -5.62 32.86
CA ALA A 278 45.61 -4.99 31.91
C ALA A 278 44.30 -4.54 32.56
N ILE A 279 43.79 -3.39 32.12
CA ILE A 279 42.48 -2.89 32.51
C ILE A 279 41.41 -3.57 31.64
N PRO A 280 40.43 -4.29 32.22
CA PRO A 280 39.31 -4.82 31.47
C PRO A 280 38.40 -3.67 31.01
N VAL A 281 38.25 -3.51 29.70
CA VAL A 281 37.30 -2.59 29.08
C VAL A 281 36.15 -3.41 28.50
N GLU A 282 35.03 -3.40 29.21
CA GLU A 282 33.87 -4.28 29.01
C GLU A 282 32.56 -3.49 29.00
N GLY A 283 31.58 -3.95 28.24
CA GLY A 283 30.25 -3.35 28.25
C GLY A 283 29.29 -3.93 27.23
N MET A 284 28.19 -3.21 27.02
CA MET A 284 27.16 -3.51 26.03
C MET A 284 26.78 -2.26 25.24
N THR A 285 26.51 -2.45 23.95
CA THR A 285 26.08 -1.41 23.02
C THR A 285 24.99 -1.94 22.07
N THR A 286 24.00 -1.10 21.75
CA THR A 286 23.01 -1.39 20.71
C THR A 286 23.34 -0.61 19.45
N ASN A 287 22.98 -1.15 18.27
CA ASN A 287 23.11 -0.49 16.97
C ASN A 287 24.56 -0.08 16.58
N ALA A 288 25.59 -0.66 17.21
CA ALA A 288 26.99 -0.46 16.86
C ALA A 288 27.63 -1.78 16.39
N SER A 289 28.50 -1.70 15.39
CA SER A 289 29.31 -2.85 14.93
C SER A 289 30.72 -2.86 15.53
N THR A 290 31.26 -1.68 15.85
CA THR A 290 32.58 -1.52 16.45
C THR A 290 32.58 -0.56 17.62
N VAL A 291 33.53 -0.79 18.54
CA VAL A 291 33.86 0.08 19.66
C VAL A 291 35.34 0.45 19.56
N VAL A 292 35.67 1.74 19.62
CA VAL A 292 37.04 2.24 19.67
C VAL A 292 37.36 2.70 21.08
N VAL A 293 38.42 2.16 21.66
CA VAL A 293 38.95 2.50 22.99
C VAL A 293 40.21 3.32 22.81
N ARG A 294 40.29 4.47 23.48
CA ARG A 294 41.49 5.32 23.55
C ARG A 294 41.82 5.65 24.99
N ALA A 295 43.10 5.80 25.32
CA ALA A 295 43.54 6.26 26.64
C ALA A 295 44.42 7.51 26.50
N THR A 296 44.15 8.51 27.34
CA THR A 296 44.92 9.76 27.44
C THR A 296 45.51 9.87 28.84
N TRP A 297 46.79 10.20 28.96
CA TRP A 297 47.47 10.27 30.26
C TRP A 297 47.15 11.59 30.97
N LEU A 298 46.71 11.50 32.23
CA LEU A 298 46.30 12.65 33.05
C LEU A 298 47.37 13.06 34.08
N GLY A 299 48.38 12.21 34.33
CA GLY A 299 49.48 12.49 35.25
C GLY A 299 49.87 11.30 36.13
N PRO A 300 50.83 11.49 37.05
CA PRO A 300 51.18 10.55 38.13
C PRO A 300 49.97 10.04 38.94
N PRO A 301 50.03 8.83 39.52
CA PRO A 301 48.89 8.22 40.21
C PRO A 301 48.50 8.98 41.48
N ASP A 302 49.46 9.54 42.20
CA ASP A 302 49.29 10.37 43.40
C ASP A 302 48.60 11.73 43.11
N GLY A 303 48.53 12.14 41.84
CA GLY A 303 47.98 13.43 41.42
C GLY A 303 48.94 14.61 41.56
N SER A 304 50.23 14.36 41.77
CA SER A 304 51.26 15.39 41.60
C SER A 304 51.24 15.88 40.14
N THR A 305 51.40 17.19 39.93
CA THR A 305 51.63 17.73 38.59
C THR A 305 53.03 17.34 38.13
N PRO A 306 53.23 16.81 36.91
CA PRO A 306 54.56 16.60 36.35
C PRO A 306 55.40 17.88 36.44
N PRO A 307 56.72 17.80 36.71
CA PRO A 307 57.56 18.98 36.71
C PRO A 307 57.57 19.61 35.31
N THR A 308 56.96 20.79 35.17
CA THR A 308 56.93 21.53 33.91
C THR A 308 58.37 21.72 33.43
N PRO A 309 58.72 21.31 32.19
CA PRO A 309 60.06 21.54 31.66
C PRO A 309 60.29 23.05 31.60
N VAL A 310 61.20 23.54 32.45
CA VAL A 310 61.54 24.97 32.51
C VAL A 310 62.05 25.36 31.11
N PRO A 311 61.47 26.38 30.46
CA PRO A 311 61.88 26.75 29.11
C PRO A 311 63.32 27.28 29.13
N THR A 312 64.26 26.47 28.64
CA THR A 312 65.68 26.82 28.53
C THR A 312 65.86 28.08 27.70
N ALA A 313 66.25 29.17 28.35
CA ALA A 313 66.63 30.41 27.69
C ALA A 313 67.89 30.19 26.81
N ALA A 314 68.04 31.05 25.80
CA ALA A 314 69.08 30.97 24.78
C ALA A 314 70.53 31.08 25.35
N PRO A 315 71.57 30.73 24.59
CA PRO A 315 72.67 29.91 25.10
C PRO A 315 73.72 30.64 25.95
N VAL A 316 74.22 29.93 26.96
CA VAL A 316 75.47 30.18 27.67
C VAL A 316 76.34 28.91 27.53
N PRO A 317 77.64 28.99 27.22
CA PRO A 317 78.42 27.82 26.83
C PRO A 317 78.74 26.87 28.00
N THR A 318 78.51 25.58 27.76
CA THR A 318 79.19 24.44 28.38
C THR A 318 79.24 24.39 29.92
N VAL A 319 78.08 24.14 30.52
CA VAL A 319 78.00 23.22 31.67
C VAL A 319 76.99 22.14 31.29
N THR A 320 77.40 20.87 31.27
CA THR A 320 76.47 19.76 31.04
C THR A 320 75.52 19.67 32.22
N PRO A 321 74.20 19.86 32.05
CA PRO A 321 73.27 19.64 33.14
C PRO A 321 73.27 18.15 33.49
N VAL A 322 73.50 17.83 34.76
CA VAL A 322 73.16 16.50 35.29
C VAL A 322 71.63 16.39 35.18
N PRO A 323 71.07 15.39 34.47
CA PRO A 323 69.62 15.24 34.41
C PRO A 323 69.09 14.95 35.81
N ASP A 324 68.05 15.68 36.23
CA ASP A 324 67.36 15.40 37.49
C ASP A 324 66.68 14.03 37.38
N PRO A 325 67.09 13.01 38.16
CA PRO A 325 66.55 11.65 38.05
C PRO A 325 65.11 11.53 38.57
N SER A 326 64.54 12.61 39.11
CA SER A 326 63.21 12.65 39.73
C SER A 326 62.08 12.90 38.72
N ALA A 327 62.40 13.33 37.49
CA ALA A 327 61.42 13.72 36.48
C ALA A 327 61.09 12.57 35.52
N SER A 328 60.09 11.76 35.85
CA SER A 328 59.51 10.80 34.89
C SER A 328 58.88 11.55 33.71
N ALA A 329 59.32 11.24 32.50
CA ALA A 329 58.68 11.72 31.28
C ALA A 329 57.26 11.13 31.15
N PRO A 330 56.31 11.85 30.50
CA PRO A 330 55.00 11.28 30.18
C PRO A 330 55.14 9.99 29.35
N PRO A 331 54.31 8.96 29.60
CA PRO A 331 54.29 7.77 28.78
C PRO A 331 53.76 8.06 27.37
N GLU A 332 54.14 7.22 26.41
CA GLU A 332 53.59 7.23 25.05
C GLU A 332 52.11 6.82 25.09
N GLU A 333 51.22 7.62 24.49
CA GLU A 333 49.78 7.32 24.49
C GLU A 333 49.48 6.18 23.51
N PRO A 334 48.69 5.15 23.90
CA PRO A 334 48.45 3.99 23.06
C PRO A 334 47.51 4.33 21.89
N ASP A 335 47.80 3.73 20.73
CA ASP A 335 46.93 3.77 19.55
C ASP A 335 45.50 3.27 19.87
N GLY A 336 44.52 3.84 19.19
CA GLY A 336 43.09 3.57 19.45
C GLY A 336 42.68 2.14 19.10
N LEU A 337 42.57 1.29 20.11
CA LEU A 337 42.20 -0.12 20.01
C LEU A 337 40.75 -0.27 19.50
N THR A 338 40.57 -0.97 18.38
CA THR A 338 39.25 -1.22 17.78
C THR A 338 38.76 -2.62 18.07
N VAL A 339 37.61 -2.73 18.72
CA VAL A 339 36.95 -3.96 19.16
C VAL A 339 35.71 -4.21 18.30
N GLN A 340 35.47 -5.46 17.91
CA GLN A 340 34.22 -5.87 17.24
C GLN A 340 33.15 -6.16 18.29
N VAL A 341 31.91 -5.74 18.04
CA VAL A 341 30.77 -5.99 18.93
C VAL A 341 30.21 -7.40 18.68
N GLY A 342 29.88 -8.13 19.74
CA GLY A 342 29.25 -9.45 19.68
C GLY A 342 27.82 -9.38 19.15
N ALA A 343 27.29 -10.53 18.69
CA ALA A 343 25.91 -10.62 18.18
C ALA A 343 24.82 -10.35 19.24
N ASP A 344 25.21 -10.35 20.51
CA ASP A 344 24.40 -9.99 21.69
C ASP A 344 24.57 -8.51 22.13
N GLY A 345 25.38 -7.73 21.41
CA GLY A 345 25.74 -6.35 21.75
C GLY A 345 26.89 -6.22 22.76
N SER A 346 27.50 -7.32 23.21
CA SER A 346 28.62 -7.27 24.16
C SER A 346 29.94 -6.85 23.51
N PHE A 347 30.85 -6.27 24.31
CA PHE A 347 32.25 -6.13 23.95
C PHE A 347 33.14 -6.29 25.19
N ALA A 348 34.34 -6.83 25.01
CA ALA A 348 35.35 -6.99 26.06
C ALA A 348 36.76 -6.93 25.44
N THR A 349 37.67 -6.19 26.05
CA THR A 349 39.08 -6.18 25.66
C THR A 349 40.00 -5.79 26.82
N PRO A 350 41.19 -6.40 26.97
CA PRO A 350 42.22 -5.92 27.87
C PRO A 350 42.92 -4.68 27.30
N LEU A 351 43.10 -3.65 28.13
CA LEU A 351 43.86 -2.44 27.80
C LEU A 351 45.07 -2.31 28.74
N GLU A 352 46.27 -2.57 28.21
CA GLU A 352 47.53 -2.41 28.94
C GLU A 352 47.91 -0.92 29.01
N LEU A 353 48.11 -0.38 30.21
CA LEU A 353 48.53 1.02 30.45
C LEU A 353 49.65 1.06 31.50
N THR A 354 50.57 2.02 31.37
CA THR A 354 51.64 2.23 32.36
C THR A 354 51.13 2.93 33.62
N GLU A 355 51.99 3.08 34.62
CA GLU A 355 51.67 3.78 35.87
C GLU A 355 51.19 5.22 35.62
N GLY A 356 50.17 5.65 36.38
CA GLY A 356 49.56 6.96 36.24
C GLY A 356 48.04 6.95 36.26
N ARG A 357 47.47 8.15 36.24
CA ARG A 357 46.04 8.38 36.07
C ARG A 357 45.73 8.52 34.57
N TRP A 358 44.68 7.85 34.10
CA TRP A 358 44.33 7.80 32.69
C TRP A 358 42.85 8.12 32.46
N SER A 359 42.56 8.80 31.35
CA SER A 359 41.23 9.00 30.80
C SER A 359 40.99 8.00 29.67
N ILE A 360 40.20 6.96 29.92
CA ILE A 360 39.83 5.97 28.90
C ILE A 360 38.52 6.43 28.27
N THR A 361 38.52 6.70 26.97
CA THR A 361 37.31 7.05 26.21
C THR A 361 36.93 5.90 25.29
N ILE A 362 35.74 5.34 25.53
CA ILE A 362 35.12 4.25 24.79
C ILE A 362 34.10 4.89 23.82
N THR A 363 34.18 4.58 22.52
CA THR A 363 33.26 5.13 21.50
C THR A 363 32.68 4.02 20.63
N ALA A 364 31.38 3.76 20.77
CA ALA A 364 30.62 2.86 19.92
C ALA A 364 30.18 3.57 18.63
N THR A 365 30.22 2.88 17.48
CA THR A 365 29.87 3.46 16.17
C THR A 365 28.89 2.57 15.38
N SER A 366 27.82 3.16 14.86
CA SER A 366 26.83 2.50 13.99
C SER A 366 27.32 2.37 12.54
N GLN A 367 26.65 1.54 11.74
CA GLN A 367 26.99 1.39 10.31
C GLN A 367 26.77 2.69 9.52
N GLU A 368 25.87 3.55 9.98
CA GLU A 368 25.55 4.87 9.44
C GLU A 368 26.45 5.98 10.02
N GLY A 369 27.48 5.63 10.80
CA GLY A 369 28.45 6.57 11.37
C GLY A 369 27.92 7.40 12.55
N LYS A 370 26.85 6.98 13.23
CA LYS A 370 26.45 7.60 14.50
C LYS A 370 27.29 7.05 15.64
N THR A 371 27.73 7.93 16.53
CA THR A 371 28.58 7.57 17.67
C THR A 371 27.88 7.80 19.01
N ALA A 372 28.28 7.00 19.99
CA ALA A 372 28.05 7.27 21.41
C ALA A 372 29.35 7.01 22.16
N SER A 373 29.74 7.95 23.03
CA SER A 373 31.01 7.88 23.75
C SER A 373 30.79 7.98 25.26
N LEU A 374 31.58 7.22 26.02
CA LEU A 374 31.67 7.32 27.47
C LEU A 374 33.13 7.34 27.90
N THR A 375 33.47 8.24 28.81
CA THR A 375 34.82 8.35 29.39
C THR A 375 34.82 7.80 30.81
N ARG A 376 35.91 7.11 31.18
CA ARG A 376 36.20 6.58 32.51
C ARG A 376 37.59 7.04 32.94
N THR A 377 37.69 7.67 34.10
CA THR A 377 38.95 7.95 34.76
C THR A 377 39.39 6.72 35.54
N VAL A 378 40.64 6.30 35.40
CA VAL A 378 41.24 5.19 36.16
C VAL A 378 42.60 5.61 36.71
N THR A 379 43.07 4.93 37.76
CA THR A 379 44.45 5.08 38.26
C THR A 379 45.15 3.73 38.20
N VAL A 380 46.26 3.63 37.47
CA VAL A 380 47.14 2.46 37.46
C VAL A 380 48.25 2.70 38.48
N ALA A 381 48.33 1.85 39.49
CA ALA A 381 49.34 1.89 40.52
C ALA A 381 50.07 0.54 40.58
N TYR A 382 51.36 0.50 40.23
CA TYR A 382 52.14 -0.73 40.31
C TYR A 382 52.63 -0.96 41.74
N LYS A 383 51.88 -1.75 42.52
CA LYS A 383 52.38 -2.22 43.82
C LYS A 383 53.45 -3.28 43.61
N GLY A 384 54.69 -2.87 43.77
CA GLY A 384 55.87 -3.72 43.66
C GLY A 384 56.54 -3.61 42.29
N VAL A 385 57.01 -4.75 41.79
CA VAL A 385 58.02 -4.81 40.72
C VAL A 385 57.62 -5.87 39.72
N ASN A 386 57.07 -5.44 38.57
CA ASN A 386 56.86 -6.29 37.42
C ASN A 386 58.01 -6.10 36.43
N LEU A 387 58.92 -7.08 36.36
CA LEU A 387 60.12 -7.03 35.53
C LEU A 387 60.06 -8.11 34.44
N VAL A 388 59.98 -7.68 33.19
CA VAL A 388 60.17 -8.54 32.02
C VAL A 388 61.65 -8.54 31.65
N VAL A 389 62.26 -9.71 31.53
CA VAL A 389 63.65 -9.89 31.10
C VAL A 389 63.67 -10.69 29.80
N THR A 390 64.26 -10.11 28.76
CA THR A 390 64.31 -10.68 27.40
C THR A 390 65.76 -10.75 26.92
N VAL A 391 66.21 -11.93 26.47
CA VAL A 391 67.57 -12.10 25.93
C VAL A 391 67.56 -11.90 24.40
N GLN A 392 68.50 -11.11 23.86
CA GLN A 392 68.60 -10.83 22.42
C GLN A 392 70.05 -10.77 21.95
N GLY A 393 70.37 -11.46 20.86
CA GLY A 393 71.70 -11.40 20.22
C GLY A 393 72.76 -12.30 20.86
N GLY A 394 72.37 -13.20 21.77
CA GLY A 394 73.28 -14.16 22.40
C GLY A 394 72.55 -15.07 23.40
N ASN A 395 73.32 -15.72 24.28
CA ASN A 395 72.78 -16.43 25.44
C ASN A 395 73.20 -15.69 26.72
N ALA A 396 72.37 -15.72 27.76
CA ALA A 396 72.69 -15.14 29.06
C ALA A 396 72.35 -16.11 30.19
N TRP A 397 73.31 -16.37 31.09
CA TRP A 397 73.02 -17.02 32.37
C TRP A 397 72.37 -16.00 33.32
N LEU A 398 71.18 -16.30 33.84
CA LEU A 398 70.47 -15.48 34.81
C LEU A 398 70.31 -16.20 36.15
N LYS A 399 70.45 -15.43 37.23
CA LYS A 399 70.07 -15.80 38.59
C LYS A 399 69.31 -14.60 39.17
N VAL A 400 68.06 -14.82 39.58
CA VAL A 400 67.15 -13.75 39.99
C VAL A 400 66.67 -13.99 41.41
N TRP A 401 66.63 -12.91 42.19
CA TRP A 401 65.93 -12.86 43.48
C TRP A 401 64.68 -11.99 43.34
N VAL A 402 63.57 -12.45 43.89
CA VAL A 402 62.30 -11.73 44.00
C VAL A 402 62.04 -11.55 45.50
N ASP A 403 61.89 -10.31 45.96
CA ASP A 403 61.78 -9.96 47.40
C ASP A 403 62.89 -10.61 48.26
N GLY A 404 64.10 -10.65 47.71
CA GLY A 404 65.28 -11.25 48.34
C GLY A 404 65.41 -12.77 48.25
N VAL A 405 64.37 -13.50 47.83
CA VAL A 405 64.32 -14.97 47.70
C VAL A 405 64.65 -15.39 46.26
N VAL A 406 65.45 -16.45 46.05
CA VAL A 406 65.80 -16.93 44.68
C VAL A 406 64.56 -17.45 43.96
N ASP A 407 64.36 -17.03 42.71
CA ASP A 407 63.25 -17.53 41.87
C ASP A 407 63.40 -19.05 41.59
N PRO A 408 62.41 -19.88 41.95
CA PRO A 408 62.53 -21.34 41.81
C PRO A 408 62.61 -21.81 40.34
N ARG A 409 62.14 -21.00 39.37
CA ARG A 409 62.17 -21.31 37.93
C ARG A 409 63.57 -21.21 37.33
N LEU A 410 64.50 -20.55 38.03
CA LEU A 410 65.91 -20.43 37.64
C LEU A 410 66.85 -21.30 38.50
N THR A 411 66.37 -21.84 39.62
CA THR A 411 67.14 -22.62 40.63
C THR A 411 68.24 -21.80 41.34
N GLN A 412 68.79 -22.36 42.43
CA GLN A 412 69.92 -21.75 43.17
C GLN A 412 71.19 -21.56 42.32
N ALA A 413 71.37 -22.39 41.27
CA ALA A 413 72.51 -22.32 40.36
C ALA A 413 72.32 -21.34 39.19
N GLY A 414 71.15 -20.70 39.07
CA GLY A 414 70.76 -19.92 37.91
C GLY A 414 70.54 -20.78 36.65
N LYS A 415 70.05 -20.15 35.57
CA LYS A 415 69.67 -20.80 34.32
C LYS A 415 70.15 -19.98 33.12
N THR A 416 70.71 -20.65 32.11
CA THR A 416 71.02 -20.02 30.83
C THR A 416 69.77 -19.91 29.96
N LEU A 417 69.45 -18.68 29.56
CA LEU A 417 68.44 -18.34 28.56
C LEU A 417 69.07 -18.10 27.19
N ARG A 418 68.28 -18.30 26.14
CA ARG A 418 68.66 -18.15 24.73
C ARG A 418 68.10 -16.87 24.11
N SER A 419 68.70 -16.39 23.02
CA SER A 419 68.17 -15.27 22.25
C SER A 419 66.72 -15.54 21.81
N GLY A 420 65.81 -14.62 22.15
CA GLY A 420 64.37 -14.75 21.93
C GLY A 420 63.58 -15.31 23.13
N GLU A 421 64.24 -15.80 24.18
CA GLU A 421 63.57 -16.21 25.41
C GLU A 421 63.29 -15.00 26.32
N THR A 422 62.06 -14.95 26.84
CA THR A 422 61.54 -13.92 27.74
C THR A 422 61.01 -14.56 29.02
N ILE A 423 61.31 -13.99 30.18
CA ILE A 423 60.72 -14.39 31.47
C ILE A 423 60.22 -13.14 32.22
N VAL A 424 59.03 -13.25 32.81
CA VAL A 424 58.44 -12.22 33.67
C VAL A 424 58.64 -12.59 35.15
N PHE A 425 59.01 -11.61 35.96
CA PHE A 425 59.18 -11.70 37.42
C PHE A 425 58.28 -10.66 38.09
N THR A 426 57.60 -11.05 39.17
CA THR A 426 56.69 -10.15 39.90
C THR A 426 57.02 -10.22 41.39
N GLY A 427 57.52 -9.13 41.95
CA GLY A 427 57.81 -8.96 43.38
C GLY A 427 56.96 -7.87 44.02
N THR A 428 56.90 -7.85 45.35
CA THR A 428 56.16 -6.87 46.15
C THR A 428 57.00 -5.66 46.57
N THR A 429 58.33 -5.83 46.60
CA THR A 429 59.31 -4.82 47.03
C THR A 429 60.47 -4.66 46.07
N SER A 430 60.94 -5.76 45.46
CA SER A 430 62.19 -5.77 44.70
C SER A 430 62.29 -6.98 43.76
N VAL A 431 62.93 -6.79 42.60
CA VAL A 431 63.51 -7.88 41.81
C VAL A 431 64.99 -7.54 41.58
N GLU A 432 65.87 -8.50 41.79
CA GLU A 432 67.32 -8.34 41.60
C GLU A 432 67.82 -9.39 40.60
N VAL A 433 68.36 -8.95 39.47
CA VAL A 433 68.79 -9.82 38.37
C VAL A 433 70.31 -9.81 38.26
N ARG A 434 70.94 -10.96 38.55
CA ARG A 434 72.33 -11.22 38.16
C ARG A 434 72.33 -11.85 36.78
N THR A 435 73.01 -11.21 35.82
CA THR A 435 73.19 -11.72 34.46
C THR A 435 74.66 -11.98 34.19
N GLY A 436 74.97 -13.01 33.39
CA GLY A 436 76.30 -13.29 32.89
C GLY A 436 76.71 -12.47 31.66
N SER A 437 75.79 -11.70 31.06
CA SER A 437 76.07 -10.86 29.89
C SER A 437 75.01 -9.76 29.77
N SER A 438 75.26 -8.60 30.38
CA SER A 438 74.30 -7.49 30.41
C SER A 438 73.93 -6.96 29.02
N GLY A 439 74.89 -6.87 28.10
CA GLY A 439 74.67 -6.30 26.76
C GLY A 439 73.72 -7.09 25.84
N VAL A 440 73.38 -8.33 26.19
CA VAL A 440 72.35 -9.14 25.51
C VAL A 440 71.09 -9.33 26.36
N THR A 441 71.04 -8.76 27.56
CA THR A 441 69.92 -8.87 28.51
C THR A 441 69.14 -7.54 28.51
N ARG A 442 67.92 -7.53 27.97
CA ARG A 442 67.03 -6.36 28.00
C ARG A 442 65.99 -6.46 29.10
N TYR A 443 65.60 -5.31 29.64
CA TYR A 443 64.67 -5.17 30.76
C TYR A 443 63.50 -4.25 30.41
N THR A 444 62.30 -4.62 30.86
CA THR A 444 61.12 -3.74 30.90
C THR A 444 60.56 -3.78 32.31
N LEU A 445 60.43 -2.62 32.96
CA LEU A 445 60.01 -2.46 34.35
C LEU A 445 58.68 -1.72 34.41
N ASN A 446 57.65 -2.32 35.01
CA ASN A 446 56.30 -1.75 35.16
C ASN A 446 55.76 -1.15 33.83
N GLY A 447 56.02 -1.86 32.71
CA GLY A 447 55.66 -1.44 31.34
C GLY A 447 56.70 -0.58 30.62
N VAL A 448 57.60 0.11 31.34
CA VAL A 448 58.62 1.00 30.76
C VAL A 448 59.83 0.21 30.28
N SER A 449 60.17 0.34 28.99
CA SER A 449 61.34 -0.32 28.38
C SER A 449 62.64 0.38 28.80
N LEU A 450 63.52 -0.35 29.48
CA LEU A 450 64.83 0.13 29.96
C LEU A 450 65.99 -0.26 29.03
N GLY A 451 65.74 -1.11 28.02
CA GLY A 451 66.78 -1.62 27.14
C GLY A 451 67.77 -2.52 27.86
N ALA A 452 69.04 -2.52 27.41
CA ALA A 452 70.13 -3.25 28.06
C ALA A 452 70.96 -2.28 28.93
N LEU A 453 71.17 -2.61 30.20
CA LEU A 453 71.72 -1.69 31.21
C LEU A 453 73.26 -1.71 31.32
N GLY A 454 73.94 -2.67 30.70
CA GLY A 454 75.39 -2.85 30.83
C GLY A 454 76.03 -3.55 29.64
N ALA A 455 77.34 -3.83 29.74
CA ALA A 455 78.14 -4.26 28.59
C ALA A 455 78.00 -5.77 28.24
N PRO A 456 78.27 -6.19 26.99
CA PRO A 456 78.30 -7.60 26.62
C PRO A 456 79.39 -8.37 27.38
N GLY A 457 79.06 -9.58 27.86
CA GLY A 457 80.03 -10.50 28.49
C GLY A 457 80.50 -10.13 29.90
N ILE A 458 80.06 -9.00 30.48
CA ILE A 458 80.36 -8.64 31.86
C ILE A 458 79.25 -9.16 32.80
N PRO A 459 79.59 -9.89 33.88
CA PRO A 459 78.62 -10.50 34.78
C PRO A 459 78.21 -9.58 35.95
N GLU A 460 77.22 -8.72 35.70
CA GLU A 460 76.72 -7.68 36.62
C GLU A 460 75.51 -8.15 37.46
N THR A 461 75.03 -7.32 38.38
CA THR A 461 73.78 -7.54 39.12
C THR A 461 73.03 -6.24 39.30
N TRP A 462 71.76 -6.25 38.90
CA TRP A 462 70.90 -5.07 38.82
C TRP A 462 69.69 -5.24 39.73
N LEU A 463 69.54 -4.32 40.69
CA LEU A 463 68.38 -4.22 41.58
C LEU A 463 67.35 -3.27 40.97
N PHE A 464 66.12 -3.76 40.87
CA PHE A 464 64.94 -3.05 40.41
C PHE A 464 64.00 -2.87 41.63
N GLN A 465 63.92 -1.63 42.13
CA GLN A 465 63.14 -1.27 43.31
C GLN A 465 62.48 0.10 43.09
N PRO A 466 61.34 0.17 42.37
CA PRO A 466 60.55 1.38 42.19
C PRO A 466 60.20 2.03 43.55
N PRO A 467 60.12 3.37 43.62
CA PRO A 467 60.31 4.33 42.54
C PRO A 467 61.79 4.65 42.21
N ALA A 468 62.76 4.00 42.85
CA ALA A 468 64.18 4.27 42.58
C ALA A 468 64.62 3.72 41.21
N PRO A 469 65.53 4.40 40.50
CA PRO A 469 66.09 3.90 39.25
C PRO A 469 66.93 2.62 39.48
N PRO A 470 67.11 1.75 38.46
CA PRO A 470 67.87 0.51 38.60
C PRO A 470 69.30 0.73 39.11
N GLN A 471 69.74 -0.08 40.07
CA GLN A 471 71.05 0.09 40.74
C GLN A 471 71.95 -1.14 40.55
N LEU A 472 73.24 -0.90 40.34
CA LEU A 472 74.25 -1.96 40.35
C LEU A 472 74.52 -2.42 41.80
N THR A 473 74.44 -3.73 42.04
CA THR A 473 74.77 -4.36 43.33
C THR A 473 75.98 -5.28 43.22
N GLN A 474 76.52 -5.70 44.37
CA GLN A 474 77.63 -6.66 44.45
C GLN A 474 77.18 -8.10 44.76
N ARG A 475 75.87 -8.40 44.71
CA ARG A 475 75.31 -9.73 45.04
C ARG A 475 75.73 -10.79 44.01
N ARG A 476 75.84 -12.05 44.43
CA ARG A 476 76.39 -13.17 43.63
C ARG A 476 75.56 -14.45 43.72
#